data_AF-A0A3M6AVI1-F1
#
_entry.id   AF-A0A3M6AVI1-F1
#
_cell.length_a   1.000
_cell.length_b   1.000
_cell.length_c   1.000
_cell.angle_alpha   90.00
_cell.angle_beta   90.00
_cell.angle_gamma   90.00
#
_symmetry.space_group_name_H-M   'P 1'
#
loop_
_entity.id
_entity.type
_entity.pdbx_description
1 polymer ?
#
loop_
_entity_poly.entity_id
_entity_poly.type
_entity_poly.pdbx_seq_one_letter_code
_entity_poly.pdbx_strand_id
1 'polypeptide(L)'
;SARLYLASIAPEQSEGDFRLTHFRAWREQIFDEFFPALLDAGKHRDDNWWSGICGADAGLLEALRLQWSRAAEPAQFSMKGMAQVLLDVIAIARARLAEGRPVSHLAAFIAVAGKALIPEMSAQIMTAFGLPEARVNATLMNGSAAEYSI
;
A
#
# COMPACT_ATOMS: atom_id res chain seq x y z
N SER A 1 10.42 -8.23 -2.21
CA SER A 1 10.65 -8.32 -0.76
C SER A 1 11.84 -7.51 -0.29
N ALA A 2 13.08 -7.79 -0.74
CA ALA A 2 14.30 -7.14 -0.21
C ALA A 2 14.30 -5.60 -0.32
N ARG A 3 13.84 -5.01 -1.44
CA ARG A 3 13.75 -3.55 -1.63
C ARG A 3 12.92 -2.86 -0.55
N LEU A 4 11.74 -3.39 -0.26
CA LEU A 4 10.87 -2.85 0.81
C LEU A 4 11.51 -2.99 2.19
N TYR A 5 12.14 -4.14 2.48
CA TYR A 5 12.81 -4.33 3.76
C TYR A 5 13.95 -3.36 3.96
N LEU A 6 14.85 -3.24 2.97
CA LEU A 6 15.98 -2.31 3.03
C LEU A 6 15.52 -0.86 3.15
N ALA A 7 14.45 -0.49 2.43
CA ALA A 7 13.82 0.82 2.59
C ALA A 7 13.32 1.05 4.02
N SER A 8 12.68 0.06 4.66
CA SER A 8 12.18 0.17 6.04
C SER A 8 13.28 0.32 7.10
N ILE A 9 14.50 -0.12 6.80
CA ILE A 9 15.66 0.00 7.70
C ILE A 9 16.69 1.02 7.20
N ALA A 10 16.34 1.86 6.22
CA ALA A 10 17.29 2.80 5.64
C ALA A 10 17.88 3.73 6.72
N PRO A 11 19.21 3.97 6.71
CA PRO A 11 19.90 4.69 7.77
C PRO A 11 19.77 6.21 7.59
N GLU A 12 18.55 6.73 7.62
CA GLU A 12 18.27 8.16 7.39
C GLU A 12 18.45 9.01 8.67
N GLN A 13 18.20 8.42 9.84
CA GLN A 13 18.32 9.09 11.14
C GLN A 13 19.14 8.30 12.17
N SER A 14 19.32 7.00 11.95
CA SER A 14 20.10 6.09 12.79
C SER A 14 20.57 4.91 11.95
N GLU A 15 21.70 4.29 12.30
CA GLU A 15 22.18 3.07 11.64
C GLU A 15 21.13 1.95 11.73
N GLY A 16 20.78 1.37 10.58
CA GLY A 16 19.92 0.21 10.47
C GLY A 16 20.74 -1.05 10.23
N ASP A 17 20.66 -2.02 11.14
CA ASP A 17 21.38 -3.28 11.03
C ASP A 17 20.52 -4.33 10.28
N PHE A 18 21.08 -4.89 9.20
CA PHE A 18 20.41 -5.96 8.47
C PHE A 18 20.54 -7.28 9.22
N ARG A 19 19.45 -7.73 9.83
CA ARG A 19 19.38 -9.03 10.50
C ARG A 19 18.66 -10.05 9.64
N LEU A 20 19.38 -11.06 9.16
CA LEU A 20 18.83 -12.09 8.27
C LEU A 20 17.63 -12.82 8.87
N THR A 21 17.67 -13.15 10.17
CA THR A 21 16.57 -13.82 10.87
C THR A 21 15.30 -12.96 10.88
N HIS A 22 15.45 -11.66 11.16
CA HIS A 22 14.32 -10.72 11.15
C HIS A 22 13.77 -10.55 9.74
N PHE A 23 14.64 -10.42 8.73
CA PHE A 23 14.23 -10.35 7.34
C PHE A 23 13.42 -11.57 6.90
N ARG A 24 13.85 -12.78 7.29
CA ARG A 24 13.14 -14.02 6.94
C ARG A 24 11.74 -14.07 7.56
N ALA A 25 11.64 -13.80 8.87
CA ALA A 25 10.35 -13.78 9.56
C ALA A 25 9.40 -12.70 9.00
N TRP A 26 9.93 -11.50 8.75
CA TRP A 26 9.19 -10.41 8.11
C TRP A 26 8.71 -10.78 6.70
N ARG A 27 9.59 -11.42 5.91
CA ARG A 27 9.27 -11.84 4.54
C ARG A 27 8.15 -12.88 4.57
N GLU A 28 8.23 -13.87 5.44
CA GLU A 28 7.22 -14.92 5.56
C GLU A 28 5.84 -14.30 5.84
N GLN A 29 5.76 -13.44 6.86
CA GLN A 29 4.50 -12.77 7.24
C GLN A 29 3.90 -11.91 6.13
N ILE A 30 4.72 -11.22 5.34
CA ILE A 30 4.21 -10.27 4.33
C ILE A 30 4.05 -10.94 2.96
N PHE A 31 5.06 -11.66 2.49
CA PHE A 31 5.13 -12.20 1.14
C PHE A 31 4.60 -13.62 1.01
N ASP A 32 4.72 -14.43 2.05
CA ASP A 32 4.32 -15.83 1.99
C ASP A 32 2.92 -16.04 2.62
N GLU A 33 2.50 -15.16 3.54
CA GLU A 33 1.16 -15.18 4.16
C GLU A 33 0.23 -14.08 3.62
N PHE A 34 0.53 -12.81 3.86
CA PHE A 34 -0.39 -11.70 3.59
C PHE A 34 -0.68 -11.51 2.09
N PHE A 35 0.34 -11.41 1.24
CA PHE A 35 0.11 -11.12 -0.18
C PHE A 35 -0.68 -12.23 -0.89
N PRO A 36 -0.40 -13.53 -0.68
CA PRO A 36 -1.25 -14.59 -1.22
C PRO A 36 -2.72 -14.46 -0.79
N ALA A 37 -3.00 -14.19 0.49
CA ALA A 37 -4.36 -13.97 0.99
C ALA A 37 -5.03 -12.73 0.36
N LEU A 38 -4.27 -11.63 0.18
CA LEU A 38 -4.76 -10.41 -0.47
C LEU A 38 -5.11 -10.67 -1.94
N LEU A 39 -4.25 -11.38 -2.68
CA LEU A 39 -4.49 -11.72 -4.08
C LEU A 39 -5.69 -12.63 -4.24
N ASP A 40 -5.88 -13.59 -3.33
CA ASP A 40 -7.04 -14.47 -3.32
C ASP A 40 -8.35 -13.69 -3.09
N ALA A 41 -8.35 -12.75 -2.14
CA ALA A 41 -9.48 -11.84 -1.91
C ALA A 41 -9.81 -10.96 -3.13
N GLY A 42 -8.80 -10.61 -3.93
CA GLY A 42 -8.99 -9.86 -5.18
C GLY A 42 -9.70 -10.69 -6.27
N LYS A 43 -9.36 -11.98 -6.40
CA LYS A 43 -9.92 -12.88 -7.42
C LYS A 43 -11.39 -13.24 -7.18
N HIS A 44 -11.80 -13.35 -5.93
CA HIS A 44 -13.16 -13.77 -5.53
C HIS A 44 -14.15 -12.61 -5.45
N ARG A 45 -13.94 -11.56 -6.23
CA ARG A 45 -14.64 -10.29 -6.09
C ARG A 45 -15.63 -10.02 -7.21
N ASP A 46 -16.87 -9.72 -6.83
CA ASP A 46 -17.93 -9.28 -7.74
C ASP A 46 -18.12 -7.73 -7.79
N ASP A 47 -17.50 -6.99 -6.86
CA ASP A 47 -17.76 -5.55 -6.68
C ASP A 47 -16.78 -4.59 -7.40
N ASN A 48 -17.23 -3.34 -7.64
CA ASN A 48 -16.44 -2.27 -8.25
C ASN A 48 -15.37 -1.73 -7.27
N TRP A 49 -14.08 -1.63 -7.62
CA TRP A 49 -12.98 -1.24 -6.70
C TRP A 49 -13.18 0.08 -5.95
N TRP A 50 -14.15 0.88 -6.38
CA TRP A 50 -14.57 2.15 -5.79
C TRP A 50 -15.85 2.07 -4.92
N SER A 51 -16.65 1.01 -5.02
CA SER A 51 -17.86 0.85 -4.19
C SER A 51 -17.45 0.45 -2.77
N GLY A 52 -17.73 1.31 -1.79
CA GLY A 52 -17.50 1.02 -0.38
C GLY A 52 -16.65 2.03 0.39
N ILE A 53 -16.13 3.09 -0.24
CA ILE A 53 -15.48 4.19 0.50
C ILE A 53 -16.52 4.92 1.34
N CYS A 54 -16.67 4.50 2.60
CA CYS A 54 -17.39 5.26 3.61
C CYS A 54 -16.51 6.42 4.10
N GLY A 55 -17.10 7.44 4.74
CA GLY A 55 -16.35 8.64 5.18
C GLY A 55 -15.11 8.34 6.03
N ALA A 56 -15.14 7.29 6.87
CA ALA A 56 -13.97 6.85 7.64
C ALA A 56 -12.85 6.24 6.77
N ASP A 57 -13.22 5.52 5.70
CA ASP A 57 -12.25 4.97 4.75
C ASP A 57 -11.65 6.05 3.85
N ALA A 58 -12.44 7.05 3.46
CA ALA A 58 -11.95 8.23 2.76
C ALA A 58 -10.92 8.99 3.60
N GLY A 59 -11.24 9.25 4.88
CA GLY A 59 -10.33 9.94 5.80
C GLY A 59 -9.03 9.18 6.04
N LEU A 60 -9.10 7.84 6.16
CA LEU A 60 -7.91 7.00 6.27
C LEU A 60 -7.04 7.07 5.00
N LEU A 61 -7.64 6.91 3.82
CA LEU A 61 -6.90 6.96 2.56
C LEU A 61 -6.24 8.33 2.36
N GLU A 62 -6.94 9.40 2.71
CA GLU A 62 -6.40 10.76 2.64
C GLU A 62 -5.22 10.96 3.60
N ALA A 63 -5.32 10.48 4.84
CA ALA A 63 -4.22 10.53 5.79
C ALA A 63 -2.98 9.76 5.28
N LEU A 64 -3.17 8.56 4.75
CA LEU A 64 -2.11 7.74 4.16
C LEU A 64 -1.49 8.41 2.93
N ARG A 65 -2.32 9.04 2.08
CA ARG A 65 -1.87 9.81 0.92
C ARG A 65 -1.00 10.98 1.33
N LEU A 66 -1.43 11.79 2.30
CA LEU A 66 -0.66 12.93 2.80
C LEU A 66 0.68 12.50 3.38
N GLN A 67 0.71 11.41 4.15
CA GLN A 67 1.96 10.86 4.67
C GLN A 67 2.90 10.38 3.56
N TRP A 68 2.36 9.68 2.55
CA TRP A 68 3.13 9.25 1.38
C TRP A 68 3.69 10.44 0.60
N SER A 69 2.85 11.42 0.27
CA SER A 69 3.26 12.64 -0.46
C SER A 69 4.33 13.40 0.29
N ARG A 70 4.21 13.53 1.62
CA ARG A 70 5.23 14.16 2.46
C ARG A 70 6.56 13.41 2.40
N ALA A 71 6.54 12.08 2.50
CA ALA A 71 7.75 11.26 2.44
C ALA A 71 8.38 11.24 1.03
N ALA A 72 7.58 11.43 -0.02
CA ALA A 72 8.03 11.49 -1.41
C ALA A 72 8.44 12.91 -1.86
N GLU A 73 8.23 13.93 -1.03
CA GLU A 73 8.54 15.31 -1.40
C GLU A 73 10.05 15.52 -1.56
N PRO A 74 10.55 16.08 -2.67
CA PRO A 74 11.99 16.18 -2.94
C PRO A 74 12.79 16.91 -1.84
N ALA A 75 12.19 17.90 -1.17
CA ALA A 75 12.84 18.67 -0.13
C ALA A 75 13.04 17.89 1.19
N GLN A 76 12.26 16.85 1.43
CA GLN A 76 12.28 16.04 2.67
C GLN A 76 12.15 14.54 2.36
N PHE A 77 12.70 14.11 1.22
CA PHE A 77 12.55 12.77 0.70
C PHE A 77 13.03 11.73 1.73
N SER A 78 12.18 10.75 2.00
CA SER A 78 12.43 9.68 2.97
C SER A 78 11.94 8.35 2.41
N MET A 79 12.90 7.53 1.96
CA MET A 79 12.62 6.17 1.49
C MET A 79 12.11 5.31 2.66
N LYS A 80 12.61 5.55 3.87
CA LYS A 80 12.11 4.93 5.10
C LYS A 80 10.66 5.33 5.41
N GLY A 81 10.32 6.61 5.26
CA GLY A 81 8.97 7.12 5.44
C GLY A 81 8.00 6.51 4.43
N MET A 82 8.38 6.42 3.16
CA MET A 82 7.59 5.74 2.13
C MET A 82 7.37 4.25 2.47
N ALA A 83 8.43 3.54 2.89
CA ALA A 83 8.31 2.16 3.31
C ALA A 83 7.41 1.99 4.53
N GLN A 84 7.48 2.89 5.51
CA GLN A 84 6.63 2.86 6.69
C GLN A 84 5.16 3.01 6.33
N VAL A 85 4.81 3.99 5.49
CA VAL A 85 3.43 4.18 5.04
C VAL A 85 2.91 2.91 4.35
N LEU A 86 3.72 2.31 3.47
CA LEU A 86 3.33 1.07 2.79
C LEU A 86 3.13 -0.10 3.78
N LEU A 87 3.99 -0.23 4.78
CA LEU A 87 3.87 -1.25 5.83
C LEU A 87 2.64 -1.03 6.72
N ASP A 88 2.29 0.23 7.02
CA ASP A 88 1.09 0.58 7.77
C ASP A 88 -0.17 0.21 6.99
N VAL A 89 -0.21 0.49 5.68
CA VAL A 89 -1.33 0.07 4.82
C VAL A 89 -1.46 -1.46 4.78
N ILE A 90 -0.33 -2.17 4.69
CA ILE A 90 -0.31 -3.65 4.75
C ILE A 90 -0.84 -4.17 6.09
N ALA A 91 -0.45 -3.55 7.21
CA ALA A 91 -0.95 -3.93 8.53
C ALA A 91 -2.47 -3.73 8.65
N ILE A 92 -2.99 -2.58 8.18
CA ILE A 92 -4.43 -2.29 8.19
C ILE A 92 -5.18 -3.27 7.28
N ALA A 93 -4.68 -3.50 6.06
CA ALA A 93 -5.31 -4.43 5.11
C ALA A 93 -5.36 -5.86 5.67
N ARG A 94 -4.28 -6.30 6.33
CA ARG A 94 -4.23 -7.61 6.98
C ARG A 94 -5.26 -7.76 8.10
N ALA A 95 -5.39 -6.75 8.97
CA ALA A 95 -6.41 -6.75 10.01
C ALA A 95 -7.83 -6.83 9.42
N ARG A 96 -8.10 -6.05 8.38
CA ARG A 96 -9.40 -6.08 7.68
C ARG A 96 -9.69 -7.40 6.99
N LEU A 97 -8.69 -8.02 6.36
CA LEU A 97 -8.83 -9.35 5.77
C LEU A 97 -9.21 -10.38 6.83
N ALA A 98 -8.57 -10.36 8.00
CA ALA A 98 -8.90 -11.24 9.11
C ALA A 98 -10.33 -11.02 9.65
N GLU A 99 -10.83 -9.78 9.57
CA GLU A 99 -12.21 -9.41 9.92
C GLU A 99 -13.23 -9.68 8.79
N GLY A 100 -12.81 -10.17 7.62
CA GLY A 100 -13.68 -10.35 6.45
C GLY A 100 -14.19 -9.04 5.85
N ARG A 101 -13.52 -7.92 6.12
CA ARG A 101 -13.92 -6.59 5.65
C ARG A 101 -13.34 -6.27 4.27
N PRO A 102 -13.98 -5.36 3.51
CA PRO A 102 -13.46 -4.92 2.22
C PRO A 102 -12.06 -4.29 2.32
N VAL A 103 -11.16 -4.71 1.43
CA VAL A 103 -9.78 -4.22 1.34
C VAL A 103 -9.41 -3.62 -0.02
N SER A 104 -10.37 -3.49 -0.94
CA SER A 104 -10.11 -3.07 -2.33
C SER A 104 -9.39 -1.73 -2.45
N HIS A 105 -9.76 -0.74 -1.64
CA HIS A 105 -9.09 0.57 -1.66
C HIS A 105 -7.67 0.52 -1.08
N LEU A 106 -7.44 -0.32 -0.07
CA LEU A 106 -6.11 -0.51 0.52
C LEU A 106 -5.22 -1.28 -0.44
N ALA A 107 -5.75 -2.32 -1.11
CA ALA A 107 -5.07 -3.02 -2.19
C ALA A 107 -4.70 -2.06 -3.34
N ALA A 108 -5.62 -1.17 -3.73
CA ALA A 108 -5.36 -0.15 -4.74
C ALA A 108 -4.24 0.80 -4.31
N PHE A 109 -4.23 1.25 -3.05
CA PHE A 109 -3.15 2.06 -2.50
C PHE A 109 -1.81 1.33 -2.51
N ILE A 110 -1.78 0.09 -2.01
CA ILE A 110 -0.57 -0.77 -2.01
C ILE A 110 -0.06 -0.95 -3.43
N ALA A 111 -0.94 -1.16 -4.41
CA ALA A 111 -0.56 -1.38 -5.79
C ALA A 111 0.02 -0.13 -6.46
N VAL A 112 -0.45 1.07 -6.10
CA VAL A 112 0.09 2.33 -6.65
C VAL A 112 1.38 2.73 -5.94
N ALA A 113 1.32 2.89 -4.62
CA ALA A 113 2.46 3.32 -3.80
C ALA A 113 3.59 2.28 -3.84
N GLY A 114 3.21 1.00 -3.84
CA GLY A 114 4.14 -0.13 -3.87
C GLY A 114 4.98 -0.23 -5.14
N LYS A 115 4.66 0.45 -6.27
CA LYS A 115 5.46 0.33 -7.50
C LYS A 115 6.95 0.64 -7.30
N ALA A 116 7.27 1.58 -6.42
CA ALA A 116 8.64 1.96 -6.13
C ALA A 116 9.41 0.90 -5.30
N LEU A 117 8.71 0.13 -4.46
CA LEU A 117 9.31 -0.73 -3.43
C LEU A 117 9.08 -2.23 -3.66
N ILE A 118 7.97 -2.60 -4.29
CA ILE A 118 7.49 -3.95 -4.58
C ILE A 118 6.83 -4.02 -5.98
N PRO A 119 7.55 -3.68 -7.07
CA PRO A 119 6.97 -3.51 -8.40
C PRO A 119 6.23 -4.74 -8.92
N GLU A 120 6.81 -5.93 -8.77
CA GLU A 120 6.19 -7.18 -9.22
C GLU A 120 4.89 -7.49 -8.48
N MET A 121 4.90 -7.38 -7.14
CA MET A 121 3.71 -7.60 -6.33
C MET A 121 2.64 -6.54 -6.62
N SER A 122 3.05 -5.30 -6.87
CA SER A 122 2.13 -4.23 -7.25
C SER A 122 1.40 -4.56 -8.55
N ALA A 123 2.10 -5.09 -9.55
CA ALA A 123 1.49 -5.55 -10.79
C ALA A 123 0.52 -6.72 -10.56
N GLN A 124 0.90 -7.70 -9.72
CA GLN A 124 0.01 -8.81 -9.35
C GLN A 124 -1.26 -8.33 -8.67
N ILE A 125 -1.17 -7.35 -7.76
CA ILE A 125 -2.34 -6.75 -7.10
C ILE A 125 -3.22 -6.00 -8.12
N MET A 126 -2.61 -5.22 -9.02
CA MET A 126 -3.37 -4.54 -10.10
C MET A 126 -4.18 -5.54 -10.92
N THR A 127 -3.57 -6.66 -11.31
CA THR A 127 -4.23 -7.72 -12.07
C THR A 127 -5.31 -8.42 -11.24
N ALA A 128 -5.00 -8.84 -10.02
CA ALA A 128 -5.93 -9.59 -9.17
C ALA A 128 -7.19 -8.78 -8.82
N PHE A 129 -7.07 -7.46 -8.65
CA PHE A 129 -8.19 -6.58 -8.34
C PHE A 129 -8.80 -5.90 -9.58
N GLY A 130 -8.33 -6.20 -10.79
CA GLY A 130 -8.82 -5.61 -12.04
C GLY A 130 -8.72 -4.07 -12.07
N LEU A 131 -7.66 -3.52 -11.47
CA LEU A 131 -7.57 -2.08 -11.22
C LEU A 131 -7.19 -1.31 -12.50
N PRO A 132 -7.96 -0.28 -12.90
CA PRO A 132 -7.59 0.57 -14.01
C PRO A 132 -6.46 1.51 -13.59
N GLU A 133 -5.21 1.08 -13.82
CA GLU A 133 -3.98 1.71 -13.31
C GLU A 133 -3.97 3.24 -13.43
N ALA A 134 -4.28 3.78 -14.61
CA ALA A 134 -4.29 5.23 -14.85
C ALA A 134 -5.31 5.97 -13.97
N ARG A 135 -6.50 5.41 -13.79
CA ARG A 135 -7.57 6.00 -12.97
C ARG A 135 -7.25 5.91 -11.49
N VAL A 136 -6.70 4.78 -11.04
CA VAL A 136 -6.32 4.58 -9.64
C VAL A 136 -5.15 5.50 -9.27
N ASN A 137 -4.12 5.59 -10.11
CA ASN A 137 -3.01 6.53 -9.90
C ASN A 137 -3.53 7.98 -9.78
N ALA A 138 -4.38 8.42 -10.72
CA ALA A 138 -4.91 9.78 -10.72
C ALA A 138 -5.71 10.08 -9.43
N THR A 139 -6.56 9.14 -9.01
CA THR A 139 -7.42 9.33 -7.84
C THR A 139 -6.64 9.30 -6.53
N LEU A 140 -5.65 8.42 -6.42
CA LEU A 140 -4.84 8.27 -5.21
C LEU A 140 -3.73 9.31 -5.08
N MET A 141 -3.19 9.83 -6.19
CA MET A 141 -2.10 10.81 -6.15
C MET A 141 -2.63 12.25 -6.15
N ASN A 142 -3.68 12.53 -6.92
CA ASN A 142 -4.21 13.88 -7.07
C ASN A 142 -5.41 14.16 -6.15
N GLY A 143 -5.81 13.17 -5.34
CA GLY A 143 -7.05 13.22 -4.58
C GLY A 143 -8.27 12.98 -5.47
N SER A 144 -9.43 12.83 -4.83
CA SER A 144 -10.70 12.78 -5.55
C SER A 144 -10.84 14.05 -6.40
N ALA A 145 -11.01 13.89 -7.71
CA ALA A 145 -11.45 14.98 -8.59
C ALA A 145 -12.83 15.57 -8.20
N ALA A 146 -13.45 15.11 -7.11
CA ALA A 146 -14.65 15.72 -6.54
C ALA A 146 -14.39 17.10 -5.89
N GLU A 147 -13.16 17.59 -5.83
CA GLU A 147 -12.89 18.99 -5.47
C GLU A 147 -12.96 19.97 -6.67
N TYR A 148 -13.22 19.48 -7.90
CA TYR A 148 -13.59 20.33 -9.04
C TYR A 148 -15.09 20.22 -9.34
N SER A 149 -15.91 20.65 -8.38
CA SER A 149 -17.25 21.16 -8.69
C SER A 149 -17.29 22.62 -8.23
N ILE A 150 -16.75 23.50 -9.08
CA ILE A 150 -17.06 24.93 -9.05
C ILE A 150 -18.21 25.15 -10.03
#